data_AF-A0A7G8DRM6-F1
#
_entry.id   AF-A0A7G8DRM6-F1
#
_cell.length_a   1.000
_cell.length_b   1.000
_cell.length_c   1.000
_cell.angle_alpha   90.00
_cell.angle_beta   90.00
_cell.angle_gamma   90.00
#
_symmetry.space_group_name_H-M   'P 1'
#
loop_
_entity.id
_entity.type
_entity.pdbx_description
1 polymer ?
#
loop_
_entity_poly.entity_id
_entity_poly.type
_entity_poly.pdbx_seq_one_letter_code
_entity_poly.pdbx_strand_id
1 'polypeptide(L)' 'MQALGATRSDDDPCDWIWEQAAWSAVLRLDQQDLGVTWTSERPPRSCSYPYGLTREDVEAALRLGP' A
#
# COMPACT_ATOMS: atom_id res chain seq x y z
N MET A 1 3.13 -16.89 7.57
CA MET A 1 2.04 -15.89 7.69
C MET A 1 2.63 -14.60 8.23
N GLN A 2 3.44 -13.91 7.41
CA GLN A 2 3.97 -12.59 7.78
C GLN A 2 3.07 -11.57 7.12
N ALA A 3 2.10 -11.10 7.89
CA ALA A 3 1.24 -10.00 7.49
C ALA A 3 2.13 -8.82 7.08
N LEU A 4 1.80 -8.18 5.94
CA LEU A 4 2.34 -6.87 5.61
C LEU A 4 2.35 -6.03 6.88
N GLY A 5 3.46 -5.36 7.18
CA GLY A 5 3.55 -4.39 8.28
C GLY A 5 2.66 -3.15 8.07
N ALA A 6 1.62 -3.28 7.23
CA ALA A 6 0.58 -2.31 7.03
C ALA A 6 -0.41 -2.40 8.19
N THR A 7 -0.48 -1.33 8.95
CA THR A 7 -1.43 -1.15 10.04
C THR A 7 -2.67 -0.48 9.48
N ARG A 8 -3.84 -1.06 9.70
CA ARG A 8 -5.11 -0.40 9.32
C ARG A 8 -5.27 0.88 10.14
N SER A 9 -5.65 1.97 9.48
CA SER A 9 -5.98 3.22 10.14
C SER A 9 -7.23 3.05 11.01
N ASP A 10 -7.28 3.73 12.15
CA ASP A 10 -8.45 3.73 13.03
C ASP A 10 -9.54 4.69 12.53
N ASP A 11 -9.12 5.77 11.85
CA ASP A 11 -10.01 6.82 11.31
C ASP A 11 -10.84 6.30 10.13
N ASP A 12 -10.21 5.54 9.22
CA ASP A 12 -10.83 4.95 8.04
C ASP A 12 -10.40 3.48 7.88
N PRO A 13 -11.33 2.51 7.91
CA PRO A 13 -10.99 1.09 7.75
C PRO A 13 -10.49 0.74 6.34
N CYS A 14 -10.68 1.64 5.39
CA CYS A 14 -10.19 1.55 4.01
C CYS A 14 -8.76 2.08 3.85
N ASP A 15 -8.25 2.84 4.82
CA ASP A 15 -6.89 3.35 4.80
C ASP A 15 -5.98 2.45 5.64
N TRP A 16 -4.86 2.08 5.05
CA TRP A 16 -3.85 1.22 5.65
C TRP A 16 -2.51 1.93 5.54
N ILE A 17 -1.87 2.11 6.67
CA ILE A 17 -0.62 2.83 6.78
C ILE A 17 0.48 1.78 6.90
N TRP A 18 1.38 1.77 5.93
CA TRP A 18 2.54 0.90 5.93
C TRP A 18 3.80 1.71 6.18
N GLU A 19 4.32 1.57 7.40
CA GLU A 19 5.59 2.17 7.80
C GLU A 19 6.68 1.10 7.77
N GLN A 20 7.70 1.35 6.96
CA GLN A 20 8.94 0.58 6.93
C GLN A 20 10.08 1.48 7.38
N ALA A 21 11.18 0.86 7.84
CA ALA A 21 12.33 1.60 8.36
C ALA A 21 12.95 2.58 7.33
N ALA A 22 12.78 2.31 6.03
CA ALA A 22 13.34 3.11 4.93
C ALA A 22 12.29 3.95 4.18
N TRP A 23 11.00 3.61 4.30
CA TRP A 23 9.94 4.21 3.50
C TRP A 23 8.58 4.08 4.18
N SER A 24 7.66 5.00 3.87
CA SER A 24 6.27 4.92 4.28
C SER A 24 5.37 4.87 3.03
N ALA A 25 4.31 4.08 3.11
CA ALA A 25 3.29 4.00 2.07
C ALA A 25 1.90 4.02 2.70
N VAL A 26 0.96 4.68 2.03
CA VAL A 26 -0.45 4.68 2.39
C VAL A 26 -1.19 3.89 1.33
N LEU A 27 -1.87 2.83 1.75
CA LEU A 27 -2.74 2.03 0.91
C LEU A 27 -4.17 2.46 1.19
N ARG A 28 -4.89 2.86 0.16
CA ARG A 28 -6.31 3.17 0.20
C ARG A 28 -7.04 2.12 -0.61
N LEU A 29 -7.85 1.33 0.07
CA LEU A 29 -8.79 0.41 -0.54
C LEU A 29 -9.99 1.20 -1.04
N ASP A 30 -10.08 1.39 -2.36
CA ASP A 30 -11.30 1.87 -3.00
C ASP A 30 -12.19 0.67 -3.39
N GLN A 31 -13.41 0.90 -3.89
CA GLN A 31 -14.29 -0.17 -4.34
C GLN A 31 -13.84 -0.78 -5.69
N GLN A 32 -13.10 -0.03 -6.51
CA GLN A 32 -12.67 -0.48 -7.84
C GLN A 32 -11.18 -0.80 -7.95
N ASP A 33 -10.36 -0.21 -7.09
CA ASP A 33 -8.92 -0.41 -7.08
C ASP A 33 -8.31 -0.19 -5.69
N LEU A 34 -7.07 -0.65 -5.52
CA LEU A 34 -6.23 -0.40 -4.37
C LEU A 34 -5.20 0.67 -4.76
N GLY A 35 -5.41 1.89 -4.28
CA GLY A 35 -4.43 2.97 -4.41
C GLY A 35 -3.31 2.80 -3.40
N VAL A 36 -2.06 2.86 -3.84
CA VAL A 36 -0.89 2.88 -2.97
C VAL A 36 -0.11 4.15 -3.24
N THR A 37 0.26 4.87 -2.20
CA THR A 37 1.04 6.10 -2.30
C THR A 37 2.27 6.01 -1.39
N TRP A 38 3.46 5.95 -1.97
CA TRP A 38 4.72 6.00 -1.24
C TRP A 38 5.13 7.46 -1.01
N THR A 39 5.38 7.82 0.25
CA THR A 39 5.73 9.19 0.68
C THR A 39 7.23 9.41 0.87
N SER A 40 8.02 8.40 0.55
CA SER A 40 9.45 8.28 0.91
C SER A 40 10.37 8.96 -0.09
N GLU A 41 9.95 9.06 -1.35
CA GLU A 41 10.67 9.74 -2.40
C GLU A 41 9.93 11.02 -2.78
N ARG A 42 10.69 12.11 -3.00
CA ARG A 42 10.18 13.29 -3.69
C ARG A 42 10.62 13.17 -5.16
N PRO A 43 9.70 13.07 -6.14
CA PRO A 43 8.25 13.19 -6.03
C PRO A 43 7.56 11.92 -5.49
N PRO A 44 6.44 12.07 -4.77
CA PRO A 44 5.67 10.92 -4.26
C PRO A 44 5.23 10.05 -5.42
N ARG A 45 5.47 8.75 -5.31
CA ARG A 45 4.97 7.76 -6.28
C ARG A 45 3.64 7.22 -5.79
N SER A 46 2.68 7.13 -6.69
CA SER A 46 1.43 6.43 -6.46
C SER A 46 1.22 5.37 -7.54
N CYS A 47 0.74 4.20 -7.12
CA CYS A 47 0.32 3.12 -8.02
C CYS A 47 -1.09 2.68 -7.64
N SER A 48 -1.95 2.53 -8.65
CA SER A 48 -3.29 1.96 -8.48
C SER A 48 -3.26 0.53 -8.96
N TYR A 49 -3.65 -0.41 -8.11
CA TYR A 49 -3.75 -1.82 -8.46
C TYR A 49 -5.22 -2.18 -8.64
N PRO A 50 -5.65 -2.61 -9.84
CA PRO A 50 -7.01 -3.11 -10.01
C PRO A 50 -7.20 -4.39 -9.19
N TYR A 51 -8.39 -4.63 -8.64
CA TYR A 51 -8.70 -5.87 -7.90
C TYR A 51 -8.57 -7.16 -8.72
N GLY A 52 -8.32 -7.06 -10.03
CA GLY A 52 -7.94 -8.20 -10.86
C GLY A 52 -6.51 -8.72 -10.58
N LEU A 53 -5.68 -7.96 -9.87
CA LEU A 53 -4.38 -8.43 -9.39
C LEU A 53 -4.56 -9.33 -8.16
N THR A 54 -3.79 -10.41 -8.09
CA THR A 54 -3.80 -11.23 -6.88
C THR A 54 -3.21 -10.45 -5.72
N ARG A 55 -3.68 -10.76 -4.50
CA ARG A 55 -3.13 -10.18 -3.27
C ARG A 55 -1.60 -10.36 -3.23
N GLU A 56 -1.10 -11.52 -3.63
CA GLU A 56 0.33 -11.82 -3.65
C GLU A 56 1.12 -10.92 -4.61
N ASP A 57 0.59 -10.65 -5.81
CA ASP A 57 1.22 -9.73 -6.76
C ASP A 57 1.27 -8.30 -6.22
N VAL A 58 0.19 -7.85 -5.57
CA VAL A 58 0.13 -6.54 -4.89
C VAL A 58 1.17 -6.51 -3.77
N GLU A 59 1.21 -7.53 -2.92
CA GLU A 59 2.16 -7.64 -1.82
C GLU A 59 3.62 -7.67 -2.32
N ALA A 60 3.88 -8.35 -3.44
CA ALA A 60 5.19 -8.42 -4.08
C ALA A 60 5.61 -7.07 -4.66
N ALA A 61 4.72 -6.40 -5.38
CA ALA A 61 4.98 -5.06 -5.92
C ALA A 61 5.23 -4.04 -4.81
N LEU A 62 4.49 -4.15 -3.70
CA LEU A 62 4.72 -3.32 -2.53
C LEU A 62 6.05 -3.62 -1.83
N ARG A 63 6.45 -4.89 -1.74
CA ARG A 63 7.75 -5.30 -1.16
C ARG A 63 8.93 -4.88 -2.02
N LEU A 64 8.76 -4.81 -3.34
CA LEU A 64 9.77 -4.30 -4.25
C LEU A 64 10.08 -2.82 -3.96
N GLY A 65 9.18 -2.10 -3.31
CA GLY A 65 9.36 -0.68 -2.97
C GLY A 65 9.17 0.22 -4.19
N PRO A 66 9.37 1.54 -4.03
CA PRO A 66 9.34 2.48 -5.16
C PRO A 66 10.52 2.29 -6.12
#